data_AF-A0ABD0R6C1-F1
#
_entry.id   AF-A0ABD0R6C1-F1
#
_cell.length_a   1.000
_cell.length_b   1.000
_cell.length_c   1.000
_cell.angle_alpha   90.00
_cell.angle_beta   90.00
_cell.angle_gamma   90.00
#
_symmetry.space_group_name_H-M   'P 1'
#
loop_
_entity.id
_entity.type
_entity.pdbx_description
1 polymer ?
#
loop_
_entity_poly.entity_id
_entity_poly.type
_entity_poly.pdbx_seq_one_letter_code
_entity_poly.pdbx_strand_id
1 'polypeptide(L)'
;EVADKLKTYPFSFKGATILSGQEEGAYGWVTVNYLLENYIKYGFVGQWLSPGRDTVGALDFGGASTQITFETKQTVENKDNLMKLRLYGRDYQIYTQSFLCYGRDQVLLRLLALLIMTQGSDRSIVHPCYPAGYSDSIKLSSVFDTACNKRQTPYKPNDDLQIKGTGNYDQCLGNVSRLFSFDNCSYSRCSFDGVFQPNVTGNFM
;
A
#
# COMPACT_ATOMS: atom_id res chain seq x y z
N GLU A 1 -14.90 -12.19 -19.61
CA GLU A 1 -13.85 -11.64 -20.50
C GLU A 1 -12.45 -12.17 -20.19
N VAL A 2 -11.79 -11.81 -19.09
CA VAL A 2 -10.41 -12.26 -18.78
C VAL A 2 -10.28 -13.78 -18.74
N ALA A 3 -11.13 -14.45 -17.96
CA ALA A 3 -11.10 -15.91 -17.85
C ALA A 3 -11.38 -16.61 -19.18
N ASP A 4 -12.29 -16.08 -19.99
CA ASP A 4 -12.63 -16.63 -21.30
C ASP A 4 -11.44 -16.53 -22.24
N LYS A 5 -10.74 -15.40 -22.23
CA LYS A 5 -9.53 -15.22 -23.02
C LYS A 5 -8.41 -16.17 -22.58
N LEU A 6 -8.18 -16.30 -21.28
CA LEU A 6 -7.12 -17.17 -20.74
C LEU A 6 -7.33 -18.64 -21.06
N LYS A 7 -8.60 -19.11 -21.10
CA LYS A 7 -8.94 -20.49 -21.49
C LYS A 7 -8.62 -20.84 -22.95
N THR A 8 -8.38 -19.86 -23.81
CA THR A 8 -8.03 -20.10 -25.22
C THR A 8 -6.57 -20.51 -25.43
N TYR A 9 -5.70 -20.31 -24.42
CA TYR A 9 -4.28 -20.65 -24.48
C TYR A 9 -4.01 -22.09 -24.04
N PRO A 10 -2.88 -22.70 -24.46
CA PRO A 10 -2.57 -24.11 -24.17
C PRO A 10 -2.09 -24.37 -22.71
N PHE A 11 -2.28 -23.42 -21.79
CA PHE A 11 -1.90 -23.58 -20.39
C PHE A 11 -3.04 -24.21 -19.56
N SER A 12 -2.70 -24.92 -18.49
CA SER A 12 -3.70 -25.40 -17.52
C SER A 12 -4.21 -24.24 -16.67
N PHE A 13 -5.20 -23.49 -17.19
CA PHE A 13 -5.80 -22.36 -16.48
C PHE A 13 -6.45 -22.81 -15.16
N LYS A 14 -6.08 -22.16 -14.05
CA LYS A 14 -6.55 -22.50 -12.70
C LYS A 14 -7.60 -21.54 -12.14
N GLY A 15 -7.71 -20.33 -12.68
CA GLY A 15 -8.67 -19.34 -12.22
C GLY A 15 -8.17 -17.91 -12.41
N ALA A 16 -9.11 -16.97 -12.28
CA ALA A 16 -8.84 -15.53 -12.21
C ALA A 16 -9.62 -15.00 -10.99
N THR A 17 -8.91 -14.43 -10.03
CA THR A 17 -9.47 -13.93 -8.78
C THR A 17 -8.82 -12.61 -8.40
N ILE A 18 -9.52 -11.81 -7.60
CA ILE A 18 -8.95 -10.63 -6.93
C ILE A 18 -8.35 -11.12 -5.62
N LEU A 19 -7.08 -10.81 -5.36
CA LEU A 19 -6.45 -11.11 -4.07
C LEU A 19 -6.94 -10.13 -3.01
N SER A 20 -7.13 -10.63 -1.79
CA SER A 20 -7.25 -9.75 -0.63
C SER A 20 -5.91 -9.04 -0.37
N GLY A 21 -5.96 -7.88 0.29
CA GLY A 21 -4.75 -7.15 0.65
C GLY A 21 -3.83 -7.93 1.59
N GLN A 22 -4.41 -8.78 2.45
CA GLN A 22 -3.67 -9.68 3.32
C GLN A 22 -2.91 -10.73 2.53
N GLU A 23 -3.54 -11.35 1.52
CA GLU A 23 -2.89 -12.32 0.63
C GLU A 23 -1.77 -11.66 -0.17
N GLU A 24 -2.00 -10.48 -0.73
CA GLU A 24 -0.99 -9.73 -1.49
C GLU A 24 0.28 -9.47 -0.65
N GLY A 25 0.11 -8.91 0.56
CA GLY A 25 1.24 -8.68 1.47
C GLY A 25 1.92 -9.97 1.95
N ALA A 26 1.13 -10.99 2.28
CA ALA A 26 1.67 -12.29 2.72
C ALA A 26 2.45 -13.02 1.62
N TYR A 27 1.97 -13.01 0.37
CA TYR A 27 2.67 -13.62 -0.75
C TYR A 27 3.95 -12.86 -1.11
N GLY A 28 3.95 -11.52 -0.98
CA GLY A 28 5.17 -10.71 -1.09
C GLY A 28 6.21 -11.11 -0.04
N TRP A 29 5.80 -11.17 1.23
CA TRP A 29 6.66 -11.64 2.33
C TRP A 29 7.15 -13.08 2.13
N VAL A 30 6.31 -13.97 1.61
CA VAL A 30 6.71 -15.34 1.26
C VAL A 30 7.80 -15.34 0.19
N THR A 31 7.63 -14.53 -0.84
CA THR A 31 8.57 -14.42 -1.97
C THR A 31 9.93 -13.93 -1.50
N VAL A 32 9.99 -12.83 -0.74
CA VAL A 32 11.24 -12.26 -0.22
C VAL A 32 12.02 -13.30 0.60
N ASN A 33 11.35 -13.94 1.56
CA ASN A 33 12.02 -14.90 2.45
C ASN A 33 12.35 -16.23 1.78
N TYR A 34 11.61 -16.63 0.74
CA TYR A 34 11.94 -17.79 -0.08
C TYR A 34 13.21 -17.53 -0.87
N LEU A 35 13.29 -16.40 -1.58
CA LEU A 35 14.45 -16.03 -2.41
C LEU A 35 15.72 -15.77 -1.59
N LEU A 36 15.57 -15.27 -0.36
CA LEU A 36 16.68 -15.10 0.59
C LEU A 36 17.03 -16.37 1.38
N GLU A 37 16.35 -17.49 1.09
CA GLU A 37 16.54 -18.78 1.76
C GLU A 37 16.34 -18.73 3.29
N ASN A 38 15.56 -17.78 3.81
CA ASN A 38 15.34 -17.61 5.24
C ASN A 38 14.51 -18.74 5.86
N TYR A 39 13.79 -19.50 5.04
CA TYR A 39 13.04 -20.68 5.49
C TYR A 39 13.90 -21.94 5.67
N ILE A 40 15.10 -21.97 5.10
CA ILE A 40 15.93 -23.17 5.08
C ILE A 40 16.58 -23.35 6.46
N LYS A 41 16.33 -24.52 7.05
CA LYS A 41 17.03 -24.96 8.27
C LYS A 41 18.40 -25.48 7.87
N TYR A 42 19.44 -24.64 7.95
CA TYR A 42 20.81 -25.10 7.83
C TYR A 42 21.17 -25.95 9.07
N GLY A 43 21.59 -27.19 8.85
CA GLY A 43 22.07 -28.10 9.89
C GLY A 43 22.30 -29.51 9.34
N PHE A 44 23.48 -30.08 9.59
CA PHE A 44 23.77 -31.50 9.37
C PHE A 44 23.55 -32.26 10.69
N VAL A 45 23.17 -33.53 10.57
CA VAL A 45 22.75 -34.43 11.66
C VAL A 45 23.56 -34.23 12.94
N GLY A 46 22.90 -33.71 13.98
CA GLY A 46 23.44 -33.60 15.35
C GLY A 46 23.48 -32.20 15.96
N GLN A 47 23.39 -31.13 15.15
CA GLN A 47 23.40 -29.75 15.66
C GLN A 47 22.41 -28.86 14.89
N TRP A 48 21.35 -28.41 15.56
CA TRP A 48 20.47 -27.36 15.04
C TRP A 48 21.25 -26.04 15.01
N LEU A 49 21.68 -25.59 13.84
CA LEU A 49 22.60 -24.45 13.72
C LEU A 49 21.96 -23.08 13.96
N SER A 50 20.62 -23.00 14.00
CA SER A 50 19.91 -21.90 14.67
C SER A 50 18.42 -22.27 14.82
N PRO A 51 17.66 -21.68 15.76
CA PRO A 51 16.24 -21.45 15.48
C PRO A 51 16.20 -20.68 14.15
N GLY A 52 15.51 -21.17 13.12
CA GLY A 52 15.69 -20.71 11.73
C GLY A 52 15.84 -19.19 11.56
N ARG A 53 16.65 -18.76 10.59
CA ARG A 53 17.01 -17.34 10.35
C ARG A 53 15.85 -16.38 10.54
N ASP A 54 16.15 -15.20 11.09
CA ASP A 54 15.17 -14.13 11.17
C ASP A 54 14.65 -13.80 9.77
N THR A 55 13.33 -13.69 9.67
CA THR A 55 12.68 -13.35 8.41
C THR A 55 12.81 -11.85 8.14
N VAL A 56 12.72 -11.50 6.86
CA VAL A 56 12.74 -10.12 6.37
C VAL A 56 11.31 -9.69 6.13
N GLY A 57 10.91 -8.53 6.66
CA GLY A 57 9.63 -7.90 6.36
C GLY A 57 9.56 -7.44 4.90
N ALA A 58 8.36 -7.31 4.37
CA ALA A 58 8.12 -6.83 3.01
C ALA A 58 7.33 -5.53 3.04
N LEU A 59 7.79 -4.56 2.25
CA LEU A 59 7.07 -3.33 1.92
C LEU A 59 6.75 -3.34 0.43
N ASP A 60 5.47 -3.33 0.08
CA ASP A 60 5.04 -3.23 -1.32
C ASP A 60 4.34 -1.89 -1.55
N PHE A 61 4.72 -1.21 -2.63
CA PHE A 61 4.21 0.11 -3.00
C PHE A 61 3.67 0.09 -4.42
N GLY A 62 2.42 -0.37 -4.53
CA GLY A 62 1.68 -0.43 -5.78
C GLY A 62 1.06 0.90 -6.20
N GLY A 63 0.27 0.88 -7.28
CA GLY A 63 -0.43 2.06 -7.79
C GLY A 63 -1.64 2.46 -6.94
N ALA A 64 -2.38 1.49 -6.39
CA ALA A 64 -3.64 1.73 -5.68
C ALA A 64 -3.59 1.45 -4.16
N SER A 65 -2.71 0.56 -3.73
CA SER A 65 -2.50 0.20 -2.33
C SER A 65 -1.00 0.09 -2.02
N THR A 66 -0.70 0.05 -0.73
CA THR A 66 0.62 -0.26 -0.20
C THR A 66 0.49 -1.23 0.95
N GLN A 67 1.44 -2.14 1.10
CA GLN A 67 1.37 -3.24 2.03
C GLN A 67 2.60 -3.25 2.92
N ILE A 68 2.40 -3.60 4.18
CA ILE A 68 3.45 -3.89 5.14
C ILE A 68 3.20 -5.26 5.75
N THR A 69 4.20 -6.14 5.70
CA THR A 69 4.09 -7.49 6.22
C THR A 69 5.37 -7.92 6.91
N PHE A 70 5.30 -8.43 8.14
CA PHE A 70 6.47 -8.92 8.88
C PHE A 70 6.10 -9.93 9.97
N GLU A 71 7.03 -10.82 10.33
CA GLU A 71 6.88 -11.73 11.46
C GLU A 71 6.91 -10.95 12.78
N THR A 72 5.95 -11.22 13.67
CA THR A 72 5.88 -10.56 14.98
C THR A 72 5.57 -11.54 16.11
N LYS A 73 6.30 -11.37 17.22
CA LYS A 73 6.03 -12.08 18.49
C LYS A 73 5.05 -11.32 19.38
N GLN A 74 4.71 -10.08 19.03
CA GLN A 74 3.73 -9.29 19.78
C GLN A 74 2.32 -9.80 19.51
N THR A 75 1.42 -9.60 20.48
CA THR A 75 0.00 -9.87 20.30
C THR A 75 -0.56 -8.94 19.23
N VAL A 76 -1.14 -9.51 18.19
CA VAL A 76 -1.86 -8.75 17.16
C VAL A 76 -3.28 -8.52 17.66
N GLU A 77 -3.60 -7.27 18.00
CA GLU A 77 -4.87 -6.90 18.64
C GLU A 77 -6.06 -6.96 17.68
N ASN A 78 -5.83 -6.64 16.40
CA ASN A 78 -6.81 -6.81 15.35
C ASN A 78 -6.56 -8.12 14.58
N LYS A 79 -7.47 -9.09 14.73
CA LYS A 79 -7.36 -10.40 14.05
C LYS A 79 -7.32 -10.30 12.53
N ASP A 80 -7.88 -9.26 11.93
CA ASP A 80 -7.85 -9.06 10.47
C ASP A 80 -6.45 -8.71 9.94
N ASN A 81 -5.53 -8.32 10.84
CA ASN A 81 -4.13 -8.06 10.55
C ASN A 81 -3.22 -9.25 10.85
N LEU A 82 -3.76 -10.34 11.38
CA LEU A 82 -3.01 -11.53 11.77
C LEU A 82 -3.14 -12.61 10.71
N MET A 83 -2.01 -13.08 10.17
CA MET A 83 -1.98 -14.29 9.36
C MET A 83 -1.02 -15.30 9.97
N LYS A 84 -1.44 -16.58 9.97
CA LYS A 84 -0.63 -17.69 10.44
C LYS A 84 -0.31 -18.61 9.27
N LEU A 85 0.98 -18.86 9.04
CA LEU A 85 1.47 -19.66 7.94
C LEU A 85 2.25 -20.86 8.49
N ARG A 86 2.15 -22.02 7.85
CA ARG A 86 3.02 -23.16 8.13
C ARG A 86 3.86 -23.46 6.91
N LEU A 87 5.15 -23.10 6.97
CA LEU A 87 6.09 -23.21 5.86
C LEU A 87 7.27 -24.08 6.30
N TYR A 88 7.58 -25.13 5.52
CA TYR A 88 8.70 -26.04 5.78
C TYR A 88 8.76 -26.60 7.21
N GLY A 89 7.58 -26.87 7.79
CA GLY A 89 7.44 -27.41 9.14
C GLY A 89 7.69 -26.42 10.28
N ARG A 90 7.71 -25.10 10.01
CA ARG A 90 7.68 -24.04 11.03
C ARG A 90 6.39 -23.23 10.89
N ASP A 91 5.77 -22.93 12.03
CA ASP A 91 4.63 -22.03 12.11
C ASP A 91 5.16 -20.58 12.25
N TYR A 92 4.63 -19.69 11.41
CA TYR A 92 4.96 -18.27 11.39
C TYR A 92 3.71 -17.46 11.72
N GLN A 93 3.86 -16.51 12.62
CA GLN A 93 2.85 -15.50 12.92
C GLN A 93 3.30 -14.19 12.29
N ILE A 94 2.56 -13.72 11.29
CA ILE A 94 2.86 -12.47 10.58
C ILE A 94 1.76 -11.44 10.82
N TYR A 95 2.18 -10.19 10.98
CA TYR A 95 1.33 -9.03 10.82
C TYR A 95 1.29 -8.66 9.35
N THR A 96 0.10 -8.41 8.80
CA THR A 96 -0.08 -7.94 7.43
C THR A 96 -1.18 -6.88 7.38
N GLN A 97 -0.92 -5.81 6.64
CA GLN A 97 -1.88 -4.74 6.41
C GLN A 97 -1.71 -4.18 5.01
N SER A 98 -2.84 -4.00 4.32
CA SER A 98 -2.91 -3.30 3.04
C SER A 98 -3.69 -2.00 3.20
N PHE A 99 -3.04 -0.89 2.91
CA PHE A 99 -3.66 0.43 2.90
C PHE A 99 -4.18 0.75 1.50
N LEU A 100 -5.43 0.38 1.25
CA LEU A 100 -6.12 0.78 0.02
C LEU A 100 -6.19 2.31 -0.08
N CYS A 101 -6.04 2.85 -1.30
CA CYS A 101 -5.95 4.29 -1.58
C CYS A 101 -4.66 4.97 -1.09
N TYR A 102 -3.67 4.20 -0.63
CA TYR A 102 -2.33 4.69 -0.27
C TYR A 102 -1.23 4.22 -1.23
N GLY A 103 -1.60 3.59 -2.35
CA GLY A 103 -0.67 3.37 -3.47
C GLY A 103 -0.33 4.68 -4.19
N ARG A 104 0.77 4.66 -4.95
CA ARG A 104 1.36 5.83 -5.62
C ARG A 104 0.33 6.68 -6.37
N ASP A 105 -0.41 6.06 -7.28
CA ASP A 105 -1.30 6.78 -8.20
C ASP A 105 -2.50 7.35 -7.45
N GLN A 106 -3.07 6.59 -6.51
CA GLN A 106 -4.20 7.05 -5.71
C GLN A 106 -3.81 8.16 -4.73
N VAL A 107 -2.60 8.11 -4.15
CA VAL A 107 -2.09 9.20 -3.30
C VAL A 107 -1.90 10.49 -4.11
N LEU A 108 -1.39 10.40 -5.34
CA LEU A 108 -1.28 11.56 -6.21
C LEU A 108 -2.65 12.16 -6.56
N LEU A 109 -3.65 11.33 -6.88
CA LEU A 109 -5.01 11.80 -7.12
C LEU A 109 -5.65 12.39 -5.86
N ARG A 110 -5.42 11.81 -4.68
CA ARG A 110 -5.90 12.35 -3.39
C ARG A 110 -5.26 13.70 -3.07
N LEU A 111 -3.97 13.85 -3.37
CA LEU A 111 -3.27 15.13 -3.23
C LEU A 111 -3.86 16.18 -4.17
N LEU A 112 -4.13 15.84 -5.44
CA LEU A 112 -4.80 16.74 -6.38
C LEU A 112 -6.18 17.17 -5.87
N ALA A 113 -6.99 16.22 -5.40
CA ALA A 113 -8.29 16.52 -4.82
C ALA A 113 -8.17 17.45 -3.59
N LEU A 114 -7.20 17.20 -2.70
CA LEU A 114 -6.92 18.08 -1.56
C LEU A 114 -6.54 19.50 -2.00
N LEU A 115 -5.70 19.65 -3.03
CA LEU A 115 -5.29 20.95 -3.55
C LEU A 115 -6.45 21.72 -4.17
N ILE A 116 -7.32 21.05 -4.94
CA ILE A 116 -8.56 21.64 -5.49
C ILE A 116 -9.43 22.19 -4.35
N MET A 117 -9.65 21.38 -3.30
CA MET A 117 -10.50 21.77 -2.17
C MET A 117 -9.90 22.89 -1.34
N THR A 118 -8.59 22.87 -1.09
CA THR A 118 -7.90 23.87 -0.25
C THR A 118 -7.67 25.20 -0.95
N GLN A 119 -7.47 25.20 -2.28
CA GLN A 119 -7.34 26.42 -3.08
C GLN A 119 -8.68 26.95 -3.58
N GLY A 120 -9.75 26.17 -3.48
CA GLY A 120 -11.10 26.58 -3.86
C GLY A 120 -11.29 26.81 -5.36
N SER A 121 -10.52 26.10 -6.20
CA SER A 121 -10.49 26.30 -7.64
C SER A 121 -10.52 24.97 -8.41
N ASP A 122 -11.55 24.81 -9.25
CA ASP A 122 -11.70 23.68 -10.17
C ASP A 122 -11.10 23.94 -11.56
N ARG A 123 -10.56 25.14 -11.81
CA ARG A 123 -10.03 25.55 -13.11
C ARG A 123 -8.52 25.55 -13.17
N SER A 124 -7.88 25.94 -12.07
CA SER A 124 -6.44 26.05 -11.98
C SER A 124 -5.98 25.86 -10.54
N ILE A 125 -5.00 24.99 -10.34
CA ILE A 125 -4.34 24.78 -9.05
C ILE A 125 -2.83 24.95 -9.18
N VAL A 126 -2.20 25.34 -8.08
CA VAL A 126 -0.76 25.34 -7.89
C VAL A 126 -0.35 24.04 -7.20
N HIS A 127 0.59 23.30 -7.78
CA HIS A 127 1.03 21.99 -7.28
C HIS A 127 2.46 22.07 -6.71
N PRO A 128 2.64 22.05 -5.38
CA PRO A 128 3.95 22.22 -4.77
C PRO A 128 4.91 21.07 -5.05
N CYS A 129 4.39 19.84 -5.18
CA CYS A 129 5.25 18.68 -5.46
C CYS A 129 5.70 18.54 -6.93
N TYR A 130 5.04 19.22 -7.86
CA TYR A 130 5.44 19.15 -9.27
C TYR A 130 6.57 20.15 -9.53
N PRO A 131 7.53 19.84 -10.43
CA PRO A 131 8.67 20.70 -10.69
C PRO A 131 8.27 22.12 -11.08
N ALA A 132 9.10 23.11 -10.72
CA ALA A 132 8.89 24.50 -11.13
C ALA A 132 8.85 24.62 -12.66
N GLY A 133 7.84 25.31 -13.19
CA GLY A 133 7.65 25.48 -14.64
C GLY A 133 6.90 24.33 -15.31
N TYR A 134 6.60 23.23 -14.59
CA TYR A 134 5.68 22.21 -15.08
C TYR A 134 4.28 22.81 -15.26
N SER A 135 3.65 22.54 -16.40
CA SER A 135 2.26 22.92 -16.66
C SER A 135 1.57 21.81 -17.42
N ASP A 136 0.35 21.49 -17.00
CA ASP A 136 -0.44 20.41 -17.60
C ASP A 136 -1.94 20.67 -17.45
N SER A 137 -2.75 19.97 -18.25
CA SER A 137 -4.20 20.09 -18.29
C SER A 137 -4.83 18.71 -18.27
N ILE A 138 -5.57 18.39 -17.22
CA ILE A 138 -6.27 17.09 -17.08
C ILE A 138 -7.77 17.29 -16.90
N LYS A 139 -8.55 16.24 -17.18
CA LYS A 139 -9.98 16.25 -16.90
C LYS A 139 -10.24 16.11 -15.40
N LEU A 140 -11.25 16.82 -14.89
CA LEU A 140 -11.67 16.64 -13.49
C LEU A 140 -12.12 15.20 -13.21
N SER A 141 -12.70 14.50 -14.19
CA SER A 141 -13.02 13.06 -14.08
C SER A 141 -11.80 12.22 -13.72
N SER A 142 -10.62 12.52 -14.27
CA SER A 142 -9.38 11.79 -13.95
C SER A 142 -8.98 11.91 -12.47
N VAL A 143 -9.45 12.96 -11.77
CA VAL A 143 -9.21 13.14 -10.34
C VAL A 143 -10.30 12.47 -9.49
N PHE A 144 -11.57 12.56 -9.89
CA PHE A 144 -12.70 12.19 -9.04
C PHE A 144 -13.39 10.87 -9.42
N ASP A 145 -13.13 10.28 -10.58
CA ASP A 145 -13.65 8.97 -10.99
C ASP A 145 -12.81 7.82 -10.39
N THR A 146 -12.63 7.86 -9.07
CA THR A 146 -11.98 6.81 -8.28
C THR A 146 -12.70 6.67 -6.93
N ALA A 147 -12.76 5.45 -6.41
CA ALA A 147 -13.31 5.18 -5.08
C ALA A 147 -12.54 5.89 -3.94
N CYS A 148 -11.30 6.31 -4.20
CA CYS A 148 -10.40 6.92 -3.23
C CYS A 148 -10.64 8.43 -3.01
N ASN A 149 -11.36 9.08 -3.91
CA ASN A 149 -11.69 10.50 -3.82
C ASN A 149 -13.20 10.66 -3.72
N LYS A 150 -13.68 11.34 -2.68
CA LYS A 150 -15.10 11.68 -2.54
C LYS A 150 -15.27 13.17 -2.76
N ARG A 151 -15.88 13.55 -3.87
CA ARG A 151 -16.28 14.94 -4.07
C ARG A 151 -17.65 15.17 -3.43
N GLN A 152 -17.70 16.10 -2.48
CA GLN A 152 -18.94 16.43 -1.77
C GLN A 152 -19.87 17.34 -2.59
N THR A 153 -19.32 18.06 -3.58
CA THR A 153 -20.07 18.99 -4.43
C THR A 153 -20.15 18.51 -5.88
N PRO A 154 -21.27 18.79 -6.60
CA PRO A 154 -21.36 18.51 -8.02
C PRO A 154 -20.24 19.19 -8.81
N TYR A 155 -19.75 18.51 -9.84
CA TYR A 155 -18.73 19.02 -10.74
C TYR A 155 -19.04 18.61 -12.17
N LYS A 156 -18.41 19.28 -13.13
CA LYS A 156 -18.50 18.91 -14.54
C LYS A 156 -17.34 17.98 -14.87
N PRO A 157 -17.55 16.68 -15.12
CA PRO A 157 -16.45 15.72 -15.29
C PRO A 157 -15.52 16.05 -16.46
N ASN A 158 -16.08 16.68 -17.50
CA ASN A 158 -15.37 17.03 -18.73
C ASN A 158 -14.62 18.37 -18.66
N ASP A 159 -14.73 19.12 -17.57
CA ASP A 159 -14.00 20.38 -17.41
C ASP A 159 -12.50 20.10 -17.20
N ASP A 160 -11.68 21.00 -17.71
CA ASP A 160 -10.22 20.92 -17.63
C ASP A 160 -9.68 21.64 -16.38
N LEU A 161 -8.85 20.92 -15.63
CA LEU A 161 -8.06 21.43 -14.53
C LEU A 161 -6.65 21.76 -15.01
N GLN A 162 -6.27 23.04 -14.95
CA GLN A 162 -4.90 23.48 -15.18
C GLN A 162 -4.04 23.27 -13.94
N ILE A 163 -2.90 22.61 -14.09
CA ILE A 163 -1.97 22.33 -13.00
C ILE A 163 -0.67 23.08 -13.28
N LYS A 164 -0.19 23.84 -12.29
CA LYS A 164 1.09 24.56 -12.37
C LYS A 164 2.03 24.14 -11.25
N GLY A 165 3.17 23.56 -11.59
CA GLY A 165 4.18 23.11 -10.64
C GLY A 165 5.06 24.23 -10.11
N THR A 166 5.42 24.17 -8.82
CA THR A 166 6.31 25.16 -8.16
C THR A 166 7.56 24.57 -7.55
N GLY A 167 7.67 23.26 -7.41
CA GLY A 167 8.84 22.59 -6.85
C GLY A 167 9.14 22.96 -5.39
N ASN A 168 8.09 23.22 -4.59
CA ASN A 168 8.23 23.61 -3.19
C ASN A 168 8.12 22.39 -2.26
N TYR A 169 9.27 21.92 -1.76
CA TYR A 169 9.34 20.73 -0.90
C TYR A 169 8.54 20.87 0.39
N ASP A 170 8.67 21.98 1.12
CA ASP A 170 8.01 22.15 2.43
C ASP A 170 6.48 22.16 2.29
N GLN A 171 5.96 22.86 1.27
CA GLN A 171 4.53 22.84 0.97
C GLN A 171 4.07 21.48 0.45
N CYS A 172 4.91 20.76 -0.30
CA CYS A 172 4.60 19.41 -0.75
C CYS A 172 4.47 18.48 0.45
N LEU A 173 5.48 18.43 1.32
CA LEU A 173 5.50 17.63 2.53
C LEU A 173 4.31 17.95 3.44
N GLY A 174 4.02 19.25 3.63
CA GLY A 174 2.89 19.70 4.44
C GLY A 174 1.53 19.25 3.90
N ASN A 175 1.33 19.23 2.58
CA ASN A 175 0.09 18.75 1.97
C ASN A 175 0.00 17.22 1.95
N VAL A 176 1.10 16.51 1.66
CA VAL A 176 1.14 15.04 1.71
C VAL A 176 0.88 14.53 3.13
N SER A 177 1.43 15.19 4.14
CA SER A 177 1.23 14.82 5.55
C SER A 177 -0.24 14.86 5.97
N ARG A 178 -1.06 15.74 5.37
CA ARG A 178 -2.51 15.82 5.63
C ARG A 178 -3.30 14.63 5.09
N LEU A 179 -2.70 13.79 4.25
CA LEU A 179 -3.35 12.59 3.75
C LEU A 179 -3.38 11.47 4.79
N PHE A 180 -2.61 11.59 5.87
CA PHE A 180 -2.53 10.60 6.95
C PHE A 180 -3.19 11.15 8.21
N SER A 181 -4.14 10.41 8.78
CA SER A 181 -4.69 10.74 10.10
C SER A 181 -3.94 9.97 11.19
N PHE A 182 -3.36 10.69 12.15
CA PHE A 182 -2.77 10.07 13.35
C PHE A 182 -3.68 10.20 14.58
N ASP A 183 -4.85 10.82 14.39
CA ASP A 183 -5.87 10.94 15.41
C ASP A 183 -6.62 9.61 15.58
N ASN A 184 -7.09 9.35 16.80
CA ASN A 184 -7.94 8.21 17.18
C ASN A 184 -7.30 6.83 16.91
N CYS A 185 -6.64 6.29 17.94
CA CYS A 185 -6.20 4.89 17.96
C CYS A 185 -6.97 4.13 19.04
N SER A 186 -7.76 3.13 18.63
CA SER A 186 -8.52 2.24 19.54
C SER A 186 -7.71 1.05 20.06
N TYR A 187 -6.45 0.94 19.63
CA TYR A 187 -5.53 -0.14 19.98
C TYR A 187 -4.38 0.40 20.84
N SER A 188 -3.50 -0.48 21.34
CA SER A 188 -2.31 0.00 22.07
C SER A 188 -1.38 0.86 21.23
N ARG A 189 -1.36 0.62 19.91
CA ARG A 189 -0.60 1.39 18.92
C ARG A 189 -1.23 1.26 17.55
N CYS A 190 -1.18 2.36 16.81
CA CYS A 190 -1.59 2.42 15.42
C CYS A 190 -0.44 2.95 14.55
N SER A 191 -0.52 2.67 13.26
CA SER A 191 0.26 3.33 12.23
C SER A 191 -0.37 4.69 11.90
N PHE A 192 -1.42 4.69 11.08
CA PHE A 192 -2.27 5.84 10.75
C PHE A 192 -3.69 5.33 10.47
N ASP A 193 -4.64 6.26 10.33
CA ASP A 193 -6.07 6.02 10.09
C ASP A 193 -6.71 5.03 11.09
N GLY A 194 -6.23 5.04 12.35
CA GLY A 194 -6.72 4.14 13.40
C GLY A 194 -6.36 2.66 13.20
N VAL A 195 -5.46 2.34 12.25
CA VAL A 195 -5.08 0.96 11.94
C VAL A 195 -4.04 0.45 12.92
N PHE A 196 -4.35 -0.64 13.62
CA PHE A 196 -3.41 -1.33 14.51
C PHE A 196 -2.09 -1.64 13.80
N GLN A 197 -0.97 -1.36 14.45
CA GLN A 197 0.35 -1.83 14.00
C GLN A 197 1.24 -2.15 15.22
N PRO A 198 1.78 -3.37 15.32
CA PRO A 198 2.75 -3.70 16.36
C PRO A 198 4.07 -2.96 16.10
N ASN A 199 5.03 -3.06 17.03
CA ASN A 199 6.35 -2.51 16.79
C ASN A 199 6.98 -3.16 15.55
N VAL A 200 7.46 -2.32 14.63
CA VAL A 200 8.24 -2.75 13.48
C VAL A 200 9.55 -3.37 13.98
N THR A 201 9.82 -4.60 13.56
CA THR A 201 10.99 -5.38 14.00
C THR A 201 11.65 -6.07 12.81
N GLY A 202 12.96 -6.24 12.88
CA GLY A 202 13.73 -6.95 11.85
C GLY A 202 14.09 -6.07 10.66
N ASN A 203 14.65 -6.71 9.62
CA ASN A 203 15.01 -6.07 8.36
C ASN A 203 13.79 -6.02 7.43
N PHE A 204 13.78 -5.09 6.48
CA PHE A 204 12.72 -4.96 5.46
C PHE A 204 13.32 -4.89 4.06
N MET A 205 12.55 -5.36 3.08
CA MET A 205 12.81 -5.22 1.64
C MET A 205 11.63 -4.54 0.97
#